data_AF-H2Z3F5-F1
#
_entry.id   AF-H2Z3F5-F1
#
_cell.length_a   1.000
_cell.length_b   1.000
_cell.length_c   1.000
_cell.angle_alpha   90.00
_cell.angle_beta   90.00
_cell.angle_gamma   90.00
#
_symmetry.space_group_name_H-M   'P 1'
#
loop_
_entity.id
_entity.type
_entity.pdbx_description
1 polymer ?
#
loop_
_entity_poly.entity_id
_entity_poly.type
_entity_poly.pdbx_seq_one_letter_code
_entity_poly.pdbx_strand_id
1 'polypeptide(L)'
;MLATQRTRRTREHTGPTPHSVAIRAKMPSSKLPEHLLLERRRQEDLREEAILITKYNKKFDLKNDWERTTDRMIQKNTVKRRVKDIMEQRKLELDERRQRLRELLSLEEEEYVQEMEAKHETLEERQKKMTERAKLLKEKRETERKAFVQNKLDQQWREQCEELRGVLSRRHQDEVCIDRMQQLAVKSDLERRKQEEEAMYAELWEKDRLAKAAREERESQQQIERNRAMVDTLRTQKASLEAKKLEEKR
;
A
#
# COMPACT_ATOMS: atom_id res chain seq x y z
N MET A 1 19.27 65.88 -109.33
CA MET A 1 19.19 65.21 -110.64
C MET A 1 20.58 64.95 -111.14
N LEU A 2 20.88 63.71 -111.54
CA LEU A 2 21.78 63.31 -112.64
C LEU A 2 21.96 61.79 -112.52
N ALA A 3 21.07 61.07 -113.21
CA ALA A 3 21.14 59.63 -113.36
C ALA A 3 22.43 59.30 -114.12
N THR A 4 23.41 58.73 -113.42
CA THR A 4 24.63 58.23 -114.02
C THR A 4 24.28 57.02 -114.87
N GLN A 5 24.20 57.24 -116.18
CA GLN A 5 24.02 56.19 -117.17
C GLN A 5 25.17 55.19 -117.04
N ARG A 6 24.91 54.06 -116.38
CA ARG A 6 25.83 52.91 -116.35
C ARG A 6 25.94 52.39 -117.78
N THR A 7 27.12 52.54 -118.38
CA THR A 7 27.47 51.96 -119.66
C THR A 7 27.24 50.45 -119.62
N ARG A 8 26.37 49.94 -120.49
CA ARG A 8 26.22 48.48 -120.68
C ARG A 8 27.57 47.95 -121.14
N ARG A 9 28.20 47.10 -120.33
CA ARG A 9 29.42 46.36 -120.69
C ARG A 9 29.05 45.21 -121.63
N THR A 10 28.69 45.53 -122.87
CA THR A 10 28.59 44.56 -123.95
C THR A 10 30.02 44.20 -124.40
N ARG A 11 30.30 42.90 -124.61
CA ARG A 11 31.62 42.43 -125.07
C ARG A 11 31.83 42.62 -126.57
N GLU A 12 30.86 43.24 -127.23
CA GLU A 12 30.70 43.43 -128.67
C GLU A 12 31.32 44.75 -129.09
N HIS A 13 32.21 44.71 -130.08
CA HIS A 13 32.79 45.88 -130.75
C HIS A 13 32.33 45.88 -132.22
N THR A 14 31.62 46.93 -132.64
CA THR A 14 31.16 47.13 -134.02
C THR A 14 32.25 47.77 -134.88
N GLY A 15 32.56 47.18 -136.03
CA GLY A 15 33.54 47.68 -137.01
C GLY A 15 32.94 48.65 -138.04
N PRO A 16 33.75 49.18 -138.98
CA PRO A 16 33.36 50.30 -139.86
C PRO A 16 32.39 49.94 -140.99
N THR A 17 32.01 48.67 -141.17
CA THR A 17 30.95 48.26 -142.11
C THR A 17 29.73 47.71 -141.37
N PRO A 18 28.49 47.99 -141.83
CA PRO A 18 27.28 47.45 -141.21
C PRO A 18 27.34 45.91 -141.22
N HIS A 19 27.19 45.27 -140.05
CA HIS A 19 27.28 43.82 -139.73
C HIS A 19 28.66 43.25 -139.33
N SER A 20 29.71 44.06 -139.18
CA SER A 20 30.96 43.60 -138.56
C SER A 20 30.94 43.77 -137.04
N VAL A 21 30.83 42.68 -136.26
CA VAL A 21 30.87 42.71 -134.79
C VAL A 21 31.84 41.66 -134.25
N ALA A 22 32.80 42.07 -133.41
CA ALA A 22 33.76 41.20 -132.74
C ALA A 22 33.50 41.12 -131.23
N ILE A 23 33.62 39.93 -130.62
CA ILE A 23 33.40 39.71 -129.18
C ILE A 23 34.72 39.45 -128.46
N ARG A 24 35.09 40.28 -127.47
CA ARG A 24 36.33 40.13 -126.68
C ARG A 24 36.30 38.84 -125.85
N ALA A 25 37.28 37.93 -126.00
CA ALA A 25 37.37 36.65 -125.26
C ALA A 25 37.46 36.82 -123.72
N LYS A 26 36.94 35.85 -122.94
CA LYS A 26 37.02 35.85 -121.46
C LYS A 26 38.40 35.35 -121.06
N MET A 27 39.05 36.00 -120.09
CA MET A 27 40.26 35.45 -119.47
C MET A 27 39.91 34.23 -118.60
N PRO A 28 40.77 33.20 -118.54
CA PRO A 28 40.55 32.04 -117.68
C PRO A 28 40.53 32.47 -116.20
N SER A 29 39.70 31.82 -115.37
CA SER A 29 39.60 32.15 -113.95
C SER A 29 40.89 31.81 -113.21
N SER A 30 41.32 32.68 -112.30
CA SER A 30 42.56 32.50 -111.49
C SER A 30 42.53 31.27 -110.56
N LYS A 31 41.36 30.70 -110.27
CA LYS A 31 41.23 29.52 -109.42
C LYS A 31 41.28 28.26 -110.28
N LEU A 32 42.03 27.26 -109.82
CA LEU A 32 42.05 25.92 -110.42
C LEU A 32 40.63 25.33 -110.46
N PRO A 33 40.25 24.60 -111.52
CA PRO A 33 38.93 23.96 -111.60
C PRO A 33 38.57 23.07 -110.39
N GLU A 34 39.58 22.51 -109.70
CA GLU A 34 39.41 21.60 -108.55
C GLU A 34 39.44 22.26 -107.17
N HIS A 35 39.55 23.59 -107.07
CA HIS A 35 39.67 24.28 -105.78
C HIS A 35 38.56 23.92 -104.78
N LEU A 36 37.31 23.79 -105.25
CA LEU A 36 36.16 23.41 -104.42
C LEU A 36 36.20 21.94 -103.97
N LEU A 37 36.94 21.07 -104.68
CA LEU A 37 37.16 19.68 -104.30
C LEU A 37 38.24 19.58 -103.23
N LEU A 38 39.34 20.32 -103.38
CA LEU A 38 40.43 20.37 -102.41
C LEU A 38 39.98 21.00 -101.07
N GLU A 39 39.17 22.06 -101.11
CA GLU A 39 38.59 22.63 -99.89
C GLU A 39 37.64 21.66 -99.20
N ARG A 40 36.83 20.90 -99.95
CA ARG A 40 35.96 19.86 -99.38
C ARG A 40 36.76 18.74 -98.72
N ARG A 41 37.81 18.23 -99.39
CA ARG A 41 38.70 17.22 -98.80
C ARG A 41 39.33 17.72 -97.49
N ARG A 42 39.83 18.96 -97.48
CA ARG A 42 40.37 19.58 -96.26
C ARG A 42 39.35 19.68 -95.14
N GLN A 43 38.09 20.01 -95.46
CA GLN A 43 37.01 20.04 -94.47
C GLN A 43 36.62 18.64 -93.97
N GLU A 44 36.65 17.64 -94.85
CA GLU A 44 36.42 16.23 -94.51
C GLU A 44 37.54 15.69 -93.61
N ASP A 45 38.81 15.94 -93.94
CA ASP A 45 39.98 15.55 -93.15
C ASP A 45 39.89 16.15 -91.73
N LEU A 46 39.61 17.45 -91.61
CA LEU A 46 39.42 18.12 -90.31
C LEU A 46 38.23 17.55 -89.52
N ARG A 47 37.16 17.16 -90.22
CA ARG A 47 36.00 16.52 -89.60
C ARG A 47 36.35 15.13 -89.10
N GLU A 48 37.09 14.35 -89.87
CA GLU A 48 37.56 13.03 -89.46
C GLU A 48 38.49 13.11 -88.25
N GLU A 49 39.44 14.05 -88.24
CA GLU A 49 40.29 14.33 -87.07
C GLU A 49 39.46 14.68 -85.83
N ALA A 50 38.47 15.58 -85.97
CA ALA A 50 37.57 15.95 -84.87
C ALA A 50 36.74 14.74 -84.38
N ILE A 51 36.29 13.87 -85.29
CA ILE A 51 35.59 12.63 -84.93
C ILE A 51 36.51 11.67 -84.16
N LEU A 52 37.77 11.54 -84.56
CA LEU A 52 38.76 10.69 -83.87
C LEU A 52 39.04 11.22 -82.47
N ILE A 53 39.26 12.53 -82.32
CA ILE A 53 39.49 13.18 -81.01
C ILE A 53 38.27 13.01 -80.10
N THR A 54 37.06 13.26 -80.62
CA THR A 54 35.84 13.10 -79.81
C THR A 54 35.60 11.65 -79.40
N LYS A 55 35.88 10.68 -80.27
CA LYS A 55 35.83 9.24 -79.93
C LYS A 55 36.85 8.89 -78.84
N TYR A 56 38.08 9.41 -78.95
CA TYR A 56 39.13 9.20 -77.95
C TYR A 56 38.73 9.79 -76.59
N ASN A 57 38.26 11.04 -76.56
CA ASN A 57 37.80 11.71 -75.34
C ASN A 57 36.64 10.94 -74.69
N LYS A 58 35.62 10.53 -75.46
CA LYS A 58 34.50 9.72 -74.94
C LYS A 58 34.96 8.41 -74.30
N LYS A 59 35.96 7.73 -74.89
CA LYS A 59 36.52 6.50 -74.33
C LYS A 59 37.26 6.79 -73.01
N PHE A 60 37.98 7.90 -72.94
CA PHE A 60 38.69 8.32 -71.74
C PHE A 60 37.74 8.73 -70.62
N ASP A 61 36.66 9.45 -70.93
CA ASP A 61 35.61 9.82 -69.98
C ASP A 61 34.95 8.58 -69.37
N LEU A 62 34.59 7.59 -70.19
CA LEU A 62 34.04 6.32 -69.71
C LEU A 62 35.00 5.60 -68.75
N LYS A 63 36.30 5.61 -69.06
CA LYS A 63 37.32 5.01 -68.19
C LYS A 63 37.41 5.76 -66.85
N ASN A 64 37.44 7.08 -66.88
CA ASN A 64 37.48 7.90 -65.67
C ASN A 64 36.23 7.70 -64.80
N ASP A 65 35.05 7.61 -65.40
CA ASP A 65 33.80 7.36 -64.66
C ASP A 65 33.80 5.97 -64.03
N TRP A 66 34.34 4.97 -64.74
CA TRP A 66 34.52 3.63 -64.19
C TRP A 66 35.51 3.61 -63.02
N GLU A 67 36.66 4.28 -63.14
CA GLU A 67 37.64 4.41 -62.06
C GLU A 67 37.02 5.10 -60.83
N ARG A 68 36.36 6.24 -61.02
CA ARG A 68 35.65 6.98 -59.95
C ARG A 68 34.56 6.15 -59.26
N THR A 69 33.85 5.32 -60.01
CA THR A 69 32.78 4.48 -59.45
C THR A 69 33.37 3.30 -58.68
N THR A 70 34.42 2.69 -59.22
CA THR A 70 35.13 1.57 -58.61
C THR A 70 35.82 2.00 -57.32
N ASP A 71 36.52 3.14 -57.33
CA ASP A 71 37.16 3.71 -56.14
C ASP A 71 36.15 4.00 -55.02
N ARG A 72 34.99 4.57 -55.37
CA ARG A 72 33.89 4.78 -54.41
C ARG A 72 33.38 3.46 -53.83
N MET A 73 33.25 2.41 -54.65
CA MET A 73 32.86 1.08 -54.16
C MET A 73 33.92 0.47 -53.25
N ILE A 74 35.21 0.59 -53.59
CA ILE A 74 36.32 0.10 -52.77
C ILE A 74 36.29 0.80 -51.41
N GLN A 75 36.20 2.13 -51.37
CA GLN A 75 36.11 2.90 -50.13
C GLN A 75 34.91 2.46 -49.28
N LYS A 76 33.72 2.34 -49.89
CA LYS A 76 32.51 1.87 -49.20
C LYS A 76 32.69 0.46 -48.62
N ASN A 77 33.31 -0.45 -49.37
CA ASN A 77 33.56 -1.81 -48.92
C ASN A 77 34.60 -1.86 -47.78
N THR A 78 35.63 -1.03 -47.83
CA THR A 78 36.60 -0.89 -46.74
C THR A 78 35.93 -0.40 -45.45
N VAL A 79 35.07 0.63 -45.55
CA VAL A 79 34.29 1.11 -44.40
C VAL A 79 33.37 0.02 -43.86
N LYS A 80 32.67 -0.71 -44.73
CA LYS A 80 31.80 -1.82 -44.31
C LYS A 80 32.56 -2.92 -43.56
N ARG A 81 33.74 -3.33 -44.03
CA ARG A 81 34.57 -4.32 -43.35
C ARG A 81 34.99 -3.81 -41.98
N ARG A 82 35.51 -2.59 -41.90
CA ARG A 82 35.92 -1.99 -40.62
C ARG A 82 34.77 -1.88 -39.62
N VAL A 83 33.58 -1.50 -40.07
CA VAL A 83 32.38 -1.48 -39.21
C VAL A 83 32.03 -2.88 -38.74
N LYS A 84 32.10 -3.88 -39.62
CA LYS A 84 31.86 -5.28 -39.26
C LYS A 84 32.85 -5.77 -38.19
N ASP A 85 34.13 -5.47 -38.35
CA ASP A 85 35.18 -5.86 -37.40
C ASP A 85 34.92 -5.22 -36.01
N ILE A 86 34.56 -3.93 -35.97
CA ILE A 86 34.19 -3.24 -34.72
C ILE A 86 32.94 -3.85 -34.09
N MET A 87 31.95 -4.23 -34.89
CA MET A 87 30.74 -4.89 -34.39
C MET A 87 31.04 -6.28 -33.84
N GLU A 88 31.94 -7.03 -34.46
CA GLU A 88 32.39 -8.34 -33.98
C GLU A 88 33.16 -8.22 -32.67
N GLN A 89 34.09 -7.26 -32.55
CA GLN A 89 34.79 -6.97 -31.29
C GLN A 89 33.82 -6.62 -30.17
N ARG A 90 32.85 -5.73 -30.44
CA ARG A 90 31.84 -5.35 -29.44
C ARG A 90 30.96 -6.52 -29.00
N LYS A 91 30.69 -7.49 -29.88
CA LYS A 91 29.98 -8.72 -29.51
C LYS A 91 30.81 -9.57 -28.54
N LEU A 92 32.10 -9.73 -28.82
CA LEU A 92 33.01 -10.46 -27.94
C LEU A 92 33.07 -9.83 -26.54
N GLU A 93 33.25 -8.50 -26.46
CA GLU A 93 33.24 -7.78 -25.17
C GLU A 93 31.92 -7.97 -24.39
N LEU A 94 30.80 -7.99 -25.10
CA LEU A 94 29.48 -8.20 -24.51
C LEU A 94 29.34 -9.63 -23.98
N ASP A 95 29.80 -10.61 -24.74
CA ASP A 95 29.76 -12.02 -24.34
C ASP A 95 30.70 -12.31 -23.15
N GLU A 96 31.88 -11.71 -23.11
CA GLU A 96 32.77 -11.73 -21.94
C GLU A 96 32.10 -11.13 -20.70
N ARG A 97 31.41 -9.99 -20.85
CA ARG A 97 30.65 -9.38 -19.75
C ARG A 97 29.51 -10.28 -19.28
N ARG A 98 28.79 -10.93 -20.20
CA ARG A 98 27.73 -11.90 -19.87
C ARG A 98 28.28 -13.13 -19.17
N GLN A 99 29.48 -13.57 -19.53
CA GLN A 99 30.12 -14.70 -18.89
C GLN A 99 30.53 -14.36 -17.45
N ARG A 100 31.18 -13.21 -17.24
CA ARG A 100 31.49 -12.70 -15.88
C ARG A 100 30.24 -12.54 -15.02
N LEU A 101 29.14 -12.04 -15.59
CA LEU A 101 27.88 -11.92 -14.87
C LEU A 101 27.31 -13.30 -14.49
N ARG A 102 27.40 -14.28 -15.39
CA ARG A 102 26.96 -15.66 -15.11
C ARG A 102 27.77 -16.28 -13.98
N GLU A 103 29.08 -16.10 -13.97
CA GLU A 103 29.95 -16.59 -12.89
C GLU A 103 29.59 -15.96 -11.55
N LEU A 104 29.36 -14.64 -11.52
CA LEU A 104 28.97 -13.93 -10.30
C LEU A 104 27.61 -14.42 -9.76
N LEU A 105 26.62 -14.57 -10.64
CA LEU A 105 25.30 -15.11 -10.25
C LEU A 105 25.39 -16.56 -9.77
N SER A 106 26.22 -17.39 -10.39
CA SER A 106 26.45 -18.78 -9.95
C SER A 106 27.04 -18.83 -8.54
N LEU A 107 27.99 -17.94 -8.23
CA LEU A 107 28.58 -17.84 -6.89
C LEU A 107 27.55 -17.38 -5.86
N GLU A 108 26.72 -16.38 -6.19
CA GLU A 108 25.63 -15.94 -5.32
C GLU A 108 24.63 -17.08 -5.06
N GLU A 109 24.26 -17.85 -6.09
CA GLU A 109 23.38 -19.02 -5.95
C GLU A 109 23.99 -20.09 -5.02
N GLU A 110 25.28 -20.39 -5.17
CA GLU A 110 25.99 -21.33 -4.30
C GLU A 110 26.05 -20.86 -2.85
N GLU A 111 26.31 -19.57 -2.62
CA GLU A 111 26.30 -18.97 -1.28
C GLU A 111 24.91 -19.07 -0.63
N TYR A 112 23.84 -18.80 -1.38
CA TYR A 112 22.47 -18.94 -0.86
C TYR A 112 22.12 -20.38 -0.53
N VAL A 113 22.55 -21.35 -1.35
CA VAL A 113 22.35 -22.78 -1.05
C VAL A 113 23.07 -23.16 0.24
N GLN A 114 24.32 -22.73 0.42
CA GLN A 114 25.07 -22.97 1.66
C GLN A 114 24.41 -22.31 2.87
N GLU A 115 23.91 -21.08 2.74
CA GLU A 115 23.21 -20.39 3.82
C GLU A 115 21.90 -21.11 4.20
N MET A 116 21.17 -21.63 3.22
CA MET A 116 19.95 -22.42 3.44
C MET A 116 20.25 -23.76 4.12
N GLU A 117 21.30 -24.46 3.69
CA GLU A 117 21.77 -25.69 4.33
C GLU A 117 22.22 -25.44 5.78
N ALA A 118 22.93 -24.33 6.03
CA ALA A 118 23.36 -23.96 7.38
C ALA A 118 22.20 -23.53 8.30
N LYS A 119 21.15 -22.91 7.75
CA LYS A 119 19.93 -22.56 8.49
C LYS A 119 19.07 -23.77 8.81
N HIS A 120 19.15 -24.83 8.01
CA HIS A 120 18.42 -26.06 8.27
C HIS A 120 19.08 -26.85 9.39
N GLU A 121 18.36 -26.98 10.51
CA GLU A 121 18.78 -27.87 11.59
C GLU A 121 19.00 -29.28 11.03
N THR A 122 20.20 -29.81 11.24
CA THR A 122 20.51 -31.18 10.81
C THR A 122 19.65 -32.17 11.59
N LEU A 123 19.38 -33.35 11.00
CA LEU A 123 18.60 -34.39 11.69
C LEU A 123 19.25 -34.78 13.03
N GLU A 124 20.57 -34.74 13.13
CA GLU A 124 21.32 -35.01 14.35
C GLU A 124 21.11 -33.94 15.42
N GLU A 125 21.15 -32.65 15.06
CA GLU A 125 20.85 -31.55 15.98
C GLU A 125 19.42 -31.64 16.50
N ARG A 126 18.47 -31.91 15.61
CA ARG A 126 17.08 -32.11 15.99
C ARG A 126 16.92 -33.29 16.95
N GLN A 127 17.61 -34.40 16.70
CA GLN A 127 17.62 -35.56 17.61
C GLN A 127 18.26 -35.19 18.95
N LYS A 128 19.39 -34.50 18.99
CA LYS A 128 20.03 -34.02 20.22
C LYS A 128 19.07 -33.15 21.04
N LYS A 129 18.44 -32.14 20.43
CA LYS A 129 17.42 -31.29 21.08
C LYS A 129 16.27 -32.13 21.65
N MET A 130 15.78 -33.12 20.91
CA MET A 130 14.72 -34.02 21.39
C MET A 130 15.17 -34.88 22.58
N THR A 131 16.39 -35.41 22.54
CA THR A 131 16.94 -36.21 23.66
C THR A 131 17.19 -35.37 24.90
N GLU A 132 17.70 -34.16 24.76
CA GLU A 132 17.89 -33.21 25.87
C GLU A 132 16.56 -32.82 26.47
N ARG A 133 15.56 -32.48 25.64
CA ARG A 133 14.20 -32.20 26.11
C ARG A 133 13.59 -33.40 26.85
N ALA A 134 13.80 -34.61 26.35
CA ALA A 134 13.32 -35.83 27.03
C ALA A 134 14.00 -36.03 28.38
N LYS A 135 15.31 -35.80 28.49
CA LYS A 135 16.06 -35.83 29.76
C LYS A 135 15.52 -34.80 30.76
N LEU A 136 15.35 -33.55 30.33
CA LEU A 136 14.81 -32.48 31.18
C LEU A 136 13.39 -32.82 31.68
N LEU A 137 12.53 -33.37 30.82
CA LEU A 137 11.19 -33.79 31.22
C LEU A 137 11.22 -34.96 32.21
N LYS A 138 12.14 -35.91 32.03
CA LYS A 138 12.33 -37.02 32.97
C LYS A 138 12.81 -36.53 34.33
N GLU A 139 13.78 -35.61 34.35
CA GLU A 139 14.28 -34.99 35.58
C GLU A 139 13.18 -34.23 36.31
N LYS A 140 12.39 -33.40 35.60
CA LYS A 140 11.25 -32.69 36.19
C LYS A 140 10.26 -33.65 36.85
N ARG A 141 9.84 -34.71 36.14
CA ARG A 141 8.93 -35.73 36.69
C ARG A 141 9.49 -36.42 37.93
N GLU A 142 10.78 -36.75 37.91
CA GLU A 142 11.45 -37.36 39.08
C GLU A 142 11.55 -36.38 40.26
N THR A 143 11.81 -35.09 40.01
CA THR A 143 11.82 -34.07 41.07
C THR A 143 10.45 -33.87 41.68
N GLU A 144 9.39 -33.78 40.86
CA GLU A 144 8.01 -33.66 41.31
C GLU A 144 7.58 -34.90 42.10
N ARG A 145 7.92 -36.10 41.62
CA ARG A 145 7.67 -37.35 42.33
C ARG A 145 8.36 -37.37 43.69
N LYS A 146 9.64 -37.00 43.76
CA LYS A 146 10.38 -36.94 45.04
C LYS A 146 9.77 -35.93 45.99
N ALA A 147 9.40 -34.74 45.51
CA ALA A 147 8.75 -33.73 46.33
C ALA A 147 7.39 -34.22 46.87
N PHE A 148 6.59 -34.89 46.03
CA PHE A 148 5.33 -35.49 46.46
C PHE A 148 5.54 -36.55 47.54
N VAL A 149 6.51 -37.46 47.34
CA VAL A 149 6.84 -38.50 48.32
C VAL A 149 7.31 -37.87 49.64
N GLN A 150 8.18 -36.85 49.61
CA GLN A 150 8.61 -36.13 50.81
C GLN A 150 7.44 -35.50 51.56
N ASN A 151 6.55 -34.78 50.86
CA ASN A 151 5.36 -34.19 51.48
C ASN A 151 4.46 -35.25 52.13
N LYS A 152 4.35 -36.44 51.54
CA LYS A 152 3.55 -37.54 52.11
C LYS A 152 4.21 -38.20 53.30
N LEU A 153 5.53 -38.35 53.29
CA LEU A 153 6.29 -38.79 54.45
C LEU A 153 6.18 -37.79 55.61
N ASP A 154 6.27 -36.49 55.32
CA ASP A 154 6.09 -35.43 56.31
C ASP A 154 4.66 -35.45 56.89
N GLN A 155 3.66 -35.61 56.03
CA GLN A 155 2.26 -35.75 56.45
C GLN A 155 2.10 -36.96 57.40
N GLN A 156 2.61 -38.12 56.99
CA GLN A 156 2.55 -39.33 57.80
C GLN A 156 3.27 -39.14 59.14
N TRP A 157 4.44 -38.51 59.15
CA TRP A 157 5.19 -38.22 60.37
C TRP A 157 4.39 -37.32 61.31
N ARG A 158 3.77 -36.26 60.79
CA ARG A 158 2.92 -35.36 61.59
C ARG A 158 1.71 -36.08 62.19
N GLU A 159 1.07 -36.97 61.43
CA GLU A 159 -0.11 -37.73 61.88
C GLU A 159 0.23 -38.82 62.91
N GLN A 160 1.40 -39.44 62.78
CA GLN A 160 1.89 -40.52 63.66
C GLN A 160 2.65 -40.01 64.89
N CYS A 161 3.09 -38.76 64.91
CA CYS A 161 3.83 -38.19 66.03
C CYS A 161 2.90 -37.91 67.24
N GLU A 162 2.97 -38.75 68.27
CA GLU A 162 2.16 -38.63 69.49
C GLU A 162 2.44 -37.33 70.26
N GLU A 163 3.70 -36.88 70.30
CA GLU A 163 4.07 -35.62 70.95
C GLU A 163 3.39 -34.42 70.27
N LEU A 164 3.37 -34.41 68.93
CA LEU A 164 2.71 -33.37 68.14
C LEU A 164 1.20 -33.40 68.34
N ARG A 165 0.60 -34.59 68.44
CA ARG A 165 -0.84 -34.75 68.70
C ARG A 165 -1.25 -34.10 70.02
N GLY A 166 -0.46 -34.27 71.08
CA GLY A 166 -0.70 -33.63 72.37
C GLY A 166 -0.67 -32.10 72.30
N VAL A 167 0.31 -31.54 71.58
CA VAL A 167 0.43 -30.08 71.38
C VAL A 167 -0.73 -29.53 70.55
N LEU A 168 -1.10 -30.18 69.45
CA LEU A 168 -2.22 -29.78 68.60
C LEU A 168 -3.55 -29.82 69.35
N SER A 169 -3.77 -30.84 70.18
CA SER A 169 -4.97 -30.95 71.01
C SER A 169 -5.09 -29.80 72.00
N ARG A 170 -3.99 -29.41 72.68
CA ARG A 170 -3.98 -28.26 73.59
C ARG A 170 -4.25 -26.96 72.84
N ARG A 171 -3.59 -26.73 71.71
CA ARG A 171 -3.85 -25.55 70.88
C ARG A 171 -5.30 -25.46 70.44
N HIS A 172 -5.89 -26.58 70.02
CA HIS A 172 -7.30 -26.61 69.64
C HIS A 172 -8.22 -26.32 70.84
N GLN A 173 -7.90 -26.81 72.03
CA GLN A 173 -8.62 -26.46 73.26
C GLN A 173 -8.53 -24.97 73.58
N ASP A 174 -7.36 -24.35 73.39
CA ASP A 174 -7.19 -22.91 73.57
C ASP A 174 -8.04 -22.11 72.57
N GLU A 175 -8.06 -22.52 71.30
CA GLU A 175 -8.92 -21.93 70.26
C GLU A 175 -10.41 -22.03 70.63
N VAL A 176 -10.88 -23.20 71.07
CA VAL A 176 -12.26 -23.40 71.52
C VAL A 176 -12.58 -22.54 72.76
N CYS A 177 -11.64 -22.37 73.68
CA CYS A 177 -11.81 -21.49 74.84
C CYS A 177 -11.99 -20.02 74.42
N ILE A 178 -11.17 -19.54 73.47
CA ILE A 178 -11.26 -18.19 72.93
C ILE A 178 -12.62 -17.98 72.25
N ASP A 179 -13.03 -18.90 71.38
CA ASP A 179 -14.32 -18.82 70.68
C ASP A 179 -15.49 -18.81 71.66
N ARG A 180 -15.43 -19.62 72.72
CA ARG A 180 -16.45 -19.63 73.78
C ARG A 180 -16.52 -18.30 74.52
N MET A 181 -15.39 -17.67 74.81
CA MET A 181 -15.37 -16.34 75.44
C MET A 181 -16.04 -15.30 74.54
N GLN A 182 -15.78 -15.34 73.24
CA GLN A 182 -16.42 -14.45 72.26
C GLN A 182 -17.94 -14.69 72.21
N GLN A 183 -18.38 -15.95 72.18
CA GLN A 183 -19.80 -16.30 72.20
C GLN A 183 -20.52 -15.77 73.45
N LEU A 184 -19.89 -15.88 74.63
CA LEU A 184 -20.46 -15.36 75.87
C LEU A 184 -20.56 -13.83 75.87
N ALA A 185 -19.54 -13.13 75.35
CA ALA A 185 -19.58 -11.68 75.20
C ALA A 185 -20.74 -11.25 74.29
N VAL A 186 -20.86 -11.86 73.11
CA VAL A 186 -21.96 -11.60 72.17
C VAL A 186 -23.33 -11.87 72.82
N LYS A 187 -23.46 -12.96 73.58
CA LYS A 187 -24.69 -13.29 74.29
C LYS A 187 -25.05 -12.22 75.32
N SER A 188 -24.08 -11.75 76.12
CA SER A 188 -24.31 -10.70 77.11
C SER A 188 -24.73 -9.37 76.47
N ASP A 189 -24.13 -9.00 75.34
CA ASP A 189 -24.54 -7.81 74.59
C ASP A 189 -25.95 -7.93 74.02
N LEU A 190 -26.32 -9.12 73.54
CA LEU A 190 -27.68 -9.39 73.05
C LEU A 190 -28.71 -9.31 74.19
N GLU A 191 -28.41 -9.88 75.36
CA GLU A 191 -29.27 -9.81 76.53
C GLU A 191 -29.46 -8.36 77.00
N ARG A 192 -28.39 -7.56 77.02
CA ARG A 192 -28.49 -6.12 77.34
C ARG A 192 -29.39 -5.39 76.34
N ARG A 193 -29.23 -5.61 75.04
CA ARG A 193 -30.09 -4.99 74.01
C ARG A 193 -31.56 -5.38 74.18
N LYS A 194 -31.84 -6.65 74.48
CA LYS A 194 -33.21 -7.11 74.76
C LYS A 194 -33.82 -6.41 75.97
N GLN A 195 -33.04 -6.25 77.05
CA GLN A 195 -33.51 -5.52 78.23
C GLN A 195 -33.78 -4.04 77.92
N GLU A 196 -32.92 -3.40 77.13
CA GLU A 196 -33.14 -2.02 76.67
C GLU A 196 -34.40 -1.90 75.80
N GLU A 197 -34.62 -2.85 74.87
CA GLU A 197 -35.82 -2.93 74.04
C GLU A 197 -37.09 -3.14 74.88
N GLU A 198 -37.07 -4.11 75.81
CA GLU A 198 -38.20 -4.40 76.71
C GLU A 198 -38.55 -3.20 77.59
N ALA A 199 -37.55 -2.50 78.13
CA ALA A 199 -37.75 -1.28 78.91
C ALA A 199 -38.39 -0.17 78.06
N MET A 200 -37.91 0.02 76.83
CA MET A 200 -38.47 0.99 75.89
C MET A 200 -39.95 0.68 75.56
N TYR A 201 -40.27 -0.60 75.31
CA TYR A 201 -41.66 -1.02 75.07
C TYR A 201 -42.55 -0.83 76.31
N ALA A 202 -42.04 -1.11 77.51
CA ALA A 202 -42.78 -0.88 78.75
C ALA A 202 -43.11 0.61 78.94
N GLU A 203 -42.17 1.52 78.66
CA GLU A 203 -42.41 2.97 78.70
C GLU A 203 -43.47 3.41 77.67
N LEU A 204 -43.40 2.90 76.43
CA LEU A 204 -44.40 3.20 75.40
C LEU A 204 -45.79 2.70 75.80
N TRP A 205 -45.87 1.51 76.38
CA TRP A 205 -47.13 0.94 76.85
C TRP A 205 -47.74 1.75 77.99
N GLU A 206 -46.93 2.18 78.94
CA GLU A 206 -47.38 3.03 80.05
C GLU A 206 -47.89 4.39 79.52
N LYS A 207 -47.20 4.99 78.55
CA LYS A 207 -47.67 6.22 77.88
C LYS A 207 -49.00 6.01 77.16
N ASP A 208 -49.18 4.90 76.45
CA ASP A 208 -50.44 4.57 75.76
C ASP A 208 -51.58 4.33 76.77
N ARG A 209 -51.30 3.64 77.88
CA ARG A 209 -52.26 3.43 78.97
C ARG A 209 -52.75 4.75 79.56
N LEU A 210 -51.83 5.67 79.87
CA LEU A 210 -52.16 7.00 80.37
C LEU A 210 -52.95 7.82 79.35
N ALA A 211 -52.59 7.74 78.06
CA ALA A 211 -53.31 8.44 76.99
C ALA A 211 -54.74 7.91 76.80
N LYS A 212 -54.96 6.60 76.90
CA LYS A 212 -56.29 5.97 76.87
C LYS A 212 -57.13 6.37 78.07
N ALA A 213 -56.55 6.31 79.28
CA ALA A 213 -57.24 6.75 80.49
C ALA A 213 -57.68 8.23 80.40
N ALA A 214 -56.79 9.12 79.92
CA ALA A 214 -57.12 10.53 79.70
C ALA A 214 -58.19 10.73 78.62
N ARG A 215 -58.25 9.87 77.59
CA ARG A 215 -59.29 9.89 76.57
C ARG A 215 -60.64 9.45 77.14
N GLU A 216 -60.69 8.34 77.85
CA GLU A 216 -61.90 7.84 78.52
C GLU A 216 -62.46 8.87 79.50
N GLU A 217 -61.59 9.54 80.27
CA GLU A 217 -62.00 10.61 81.17
C GLU A 217 -62.63 11.78 80.40
N ARG A 218 -62.01 12.24 79.30
CA ARG A 218 -62.58 13.28 78.43
C ARG A 218 -63.91 12.87 77.81
N GLU A 219 -64.02 11.65 77.30
CA GLU A 219 -65.25 11.12 76.71
C GLU A 219 -66.37 11.00 77.76
N SER A 220 -66.05 10.55 78.98
CA SER A 220 -66.98 10.49 80.09
C SER A 220 -67.50 11.88 80.49
N GLN A 221 -66.61 12.88 80.56
CA GLN A 221 -66.97 14.28 80.84
C GLN A 221 -67.87 14.84 79.74
N GLN A 222 -67.50 14.65 78.46
CA GLN A 222 -68.33 15.05 77.33
C GLN A 222 -69.70 14.35 77.33
N GLN A 223 -69.77 13.08 77.72
CA GLN A 223 -71.03 12.35 77.81
C GLN A 223 -71.91 12.89 78.94
N ILE A 224 -71.33 13.20 80.11
CA ILE A 224 -72.05 13.86 81.21
C ILE A 224 -72.59 15.23 80.77
N GLU A 225 -71.79 16.04 80.08
CA GLU A 225 -72.20 17.34 79.55
C GLU A 225 -73.33 17.21 78.52
N ARG A 226 -73.21 16.30 77.55
CA ARG A 226 -74.26 16.01 76.56
C ARG A 226 -75.56 15.55 77.22
N ASN A 227 -75.46 14.66 78.22
CA ASN A 227 -76.62 14.19 78.97
C ASN A 227 -77.30 15.32 79.75
N ARG A 228 -76.51 16.21 80.39
CA ARG A 228 -77.04 17.42 81.06
C ARG A 228 -77.77 18.32 80.07
N ALA A 229 -77.15 18.65 78.94
CA ALA A 229 -77.76 19.45 77.90
C ALA A 229 -79.06 18.82 77.34
N MET A 230 -79.09 17.50 77.18
CA MET A 230 -80.29 16.76 76.77
C MET A 230 -81.41 16.84 77.84
N VAL A 231 -81.08 16.69 79.12
CA VAL A 231 -82.06 16.83 80.21
C VAL A 231 -82.63 18.24 80.26
N ASP A 232 -81.78 19.27 80.07
CA ASP A 232 -82.22 20.67 80.07
C ASP A 232 -83.14 20.98 78.88
N THR A 233 -82.84 20.46 77.68
CA THR A 233 -83.74 20.57 76.52
C THR A 233 -85.05 19.80 76.70
N LEU A 234 -85.05 18.62 77.31
CA LEU A 234 -86.28 17.89 77.64
C LEU A 234 -87.13 18.64 78.67
N ARG A 235 -86.50 19.30 79.65
CA ARG A 235 -87.21 20.15 80.63
C ARG A 235 -87.89 21.34 79.97
N THR A 236 -87.20 22.04 79.05
CA THR A 236 -87.81 23.15 78.31
C THR A 236 -88.93 22.67 77.40
N GLN A 237 -88.78 21.53 76.73
CA GLN A 237 -89.84 20.90 75.95
C GLN A 237 -91.05 20.56 76.81
N LYS A 238 -90.85 19.91 77.97
CA LYS A 238 -91.95 19.57 78.91
C LYS A 238 -92.68 20.83 79.40
N ALA A 239 -91.94 21.87 79.78
CA ALA A 239 -92.52 23.16 80.18
C ALA A 239 -93.33 23.79 79.04
N SER A 240 -92.85 23.72 77.79
CA SER A 240 -93.59 24.21 76.62
C SER A 240 -94.87 23.40 76.32
N LEU A 241 -94.84 22.08 76.56
CA LEU A 241 -95.98 21.19 76.35
C LEU A 241 -97.04 21.36 77.45
N GLU A 242 -96.60 21.57 78.69
CA GLU A 242 -97.48 21.92 79.80
C GLU A 242 -98.12 23.31 79.62
N ALA A 243 -97.37 24.30 79.11
CA ALA A 243 -97.90 25.60 78.73
C ALA A 243 -98.97 25.48 77.63
N LYS A 244 -98.74 24.68 76.59
CA LYS A 244 -99.74 24.39 75.54
C LYS A 244 -100.99 23.69 76.09
N LYS A 245 -100.85 22.72 77.01
CA LYS A 245 -101.99 22.06 77.66
C LYS A 245 -102.80 23.00 78.57
N LEU A 246 -102.16 24.01 79.15
CA LEU A 246 -102.83 25.06 79.91
C LEU A 246 -103.57 26.06 79.01
N GLU A 247 -103.07 26.30 77.80
CA GLU A 247 -103.76 27.08 76.77
C GLU A 247 -104.93 26.33 76.12
N GLU A 248 -104.84 25.02 75.90
CA GLU A 248 -105.95 24.18 75.38
C GLU A 248 -107.08 23.94 76.39
N LYS A 249 -106.87 24.26 77.68
CA LYS A 249 -107.89 24.21 78.74
C LYS A 249 -108.56 25.57 79.00
N ARG A 250 -108.22 26.61 78.24
CA ARG A 250 -108.96 27.87 78.14
C ARG A 250 -109.99 27.80 77.03
#